data_AF-A0A554S6A8-F1
#
_entry.id   AF-A0A554S6A8-F1
#
_cell.length_a   1.000
_cell.length_b   1.000
_cell.length_c   1.000
_cell.angle_alpha   90.00
_cell.angle_beta   90.00
_cell.angle_gamma   90.00
#
_symmetry.space_group_name_H-M   'P 1'
#
loop_
_entity.id
_entity.type
_entity.pdbx_description
1 polymer ?
#
loop_
_entity_poly.entity_id
_entity_poly.type
_entity_poly.pdbx_seq_one_letter_code
_entity_poly.pdbx_strand_id
1 'polypeptide(L)' 'MSVTLDNSSFPATIHVHLVDGEDGQHNLIWSRSKGD' A
#
# COMPACT_ATOMS: atom_id res chain seq x y z
N MET A 1 -0.27 -10.33 -3.33
CA MET A 1 -1.51 -9.60 -3.70
C MET A 1 -1.24 -8.12 -3.61
N SER A 2 -1.64 -7.33 -4.61
CA SER A 2 -1.50 -5.87 -4.63
C SER A 2 -2.90 -5.26 -4.64
N VAL A 3 -3.25 -4.52 -3.59
CA VAL A 3 -4.54 -3.83 -3.46
C VAL A 3 -4.30 -2.36 -3.79
N THR A 4 -5.00 -1.86 -4.81
CA THR A 4 -4.97 -0.43 -5.17
C THR A 4 -6.16 0.25 -4.48
N LEU A 5 -5.88 1.11 -3.51
CA LEU A 5 -6.91 1.88 -2.82
C LEU A 5 -7.16 3.18 -3.60
N ASP A 6 -8.11 3.15 -4.53
CA ASP A 6 -8.56 4.35 -5.24
C ASP A 6 -9.57 5.08 -4.33
N ASN A 7 -9.09 6.07 -3.59
CA ASN A 7 -9.95 6.94 -2.79
C ASN A 7 -9.72 8.38 -3.26
N SER A 8 -10.78 9.02 -3.76
CA SER A 8 -10.79 10.38 -4.28
C SER A 8 -10.32 11.46 -3.28
N SER A 9 -10.02 11.09 -2.03
CA SER A 9 -9.43 11.96 -1.01
C SER A 9 -7.90 12.09 -1.06
N PHE A 10 -7.19 11.22 -1.82
CA PHE A 10 -5.73 11.25 -1.86
C PHE A 10 -5.22 11.75 -3.23
N PRO A 11 -4.47 12.87 -3.27
CA PRO A 11 -4.02 13.48 -4.53
C PRO A 11 -2.91 12.70 -5.26
N ALA A 12 -2.46 11.56 -4.71
CA ALA A 12 -1.43 10.73 -5.31
C ALA A 12 -1.73 9.25 -5.07
N THR A 13 -1.43 8.43 -6.07
CA THR A 13 -1.58 6.97 -6.02
C THR A 13 -0.75 6.39 -4.86
N ILE A 14 -1.44 5.65 -3.99
CA ILE A 14 -0.81 4.91 -2.90
C ILE A 14 -0.60 3.47 -3.36
N HIS A 15 0.65 3.00 -3.32
CA HIS A 15 1.01 1.63 -3.62
C HIS A 15 1.16 0.84 -2.32
N VAL A 16 0.51 -0.31 -2.25
CA VAL A 16 0.54 -1.20 -1.09
C VAL A 16 1.17 -2.53 -1.46
N HIS A 17 2.20 -2.90 -0.72
CA HIS A 17 2.82 -4.22 -0.81
C HIS A 17 2.48 -5.00 0.46
N LEU A 18 1.71 -6.08 0.28
CA LEU A 18 1.47 -7.07 1.32
C LEU A 18 2.67 -8.01 1.36
N VAL A 19 3.27 -8.15 2.53
CA VAL A 19 4.41 -9.03 2.77
C VAL A 19 4.03 -10.02 3.86
N ASP A 20 4.24 -11.30 3.60
CA ASP A 20 4.05 -12.34 4.60
C ASP A 20 5.18 -12.26 5.64
N GLY A 21 4.79 -12.12 6.91
CA GLY A 21 5.68 -12.16 8.07
C GLY A 21 5.71 -13.56 8.70
N GLU A 22 6.42 -13.66 9.82
CA GLU A 22 6.47 -14.90 10.60
C GLU A 22 5.18 -15.08 11.43
N ASP A 23 4.83 -16.33 11.73
CA ASP A 23 3.68 -16.68 12.59
C ASP A 23 2.29 -16.29 12.03
N GLY A 24 2.16 -16.18 10.70
CA GLY A 24 0.89 -15.84 10.05
C GLY A 24 0.52 -14.36 10.15
N GLN A 25 1.44 -13.49 10.58
CA GLN A 25 1.27 -12.05 10.44
C GLN A 25 1.49 -11.61 8.99
N HIS A 26 0.67 -10.66 8.53
CA HIS A 26 0.90 -9.97 7.28
C HIS A 26 1.29 -8.53 7.55
N ASN A 27 2.38 -8.08 6.94
CA ASN A 27 2.85 -6.72 7.05
C ASN A 27 2.45 -5.93 5.81
N LEU A 28 2.00 -4.71 6.01
CA LEU A 28 1.55 -3.82 4.94
C LEU A 28 2.56 -2.69 4.80
N ILE A 29 3.29 -2.67 3.68
CA ILE A 29 4.22 -1.60 3.34
C ILE A 29 3.49 -0.61 2.44
N TRP A 30 3.31 0.60 2.94
CA TRP A 30 2.64 1.69 2.26
C TRP A 30 3.68 2.60 1.63
N SER A 31 3.63 2.76 0.32
CA SER A 31 4.47 3.69 -0.43
C SER A 31 3.61 4.72 -1.12
N ARG A 32 3.96 5.99 -0.94
CA ARG A 32 3.40 7.08 -1.74
C ARG A 32 4.45 7.52 -2.74
N SER A 33 4.09 7.56 -4.01
CA SER A 33 4.82 8.40 -4.95
C SER A 33 4.53 9.83 -4.51
N LYS A 34 5.56 10.59 -4.09
CA LYS A 34 5.40 12.03 -3.99
C LYS A 34 5.09 12.49 -5.42
N GLY A 35 3.83 12.81 -5.68
CA GLY A 35 3.48 13.60 -6.85
C GLY A 35 4.32 14.87 -6.76
N ASP A 36 5.18 15.05 -7.75
CA ASP A 36 5.69 16.36 -8.11
C ASP A 36 4.51 17.29 -8.41
#